data_AF-A0A3D0HLB5-F1
#
_entry.id   AF-A0A3D0HLB5-F1
#
_cell.length_a   1.000
_cell.length_b   1.000
_cell.length_c   1.000
_cell.angle_alpha   90.00
_cell.angle_beta   90.00
_cell.angle_gamma   90.00
#
_symmetry.space_group_name_H-M   'P 1'
#
loop_
_entity.id
_entity.type
_entity.pdbx_description
1 polymer ?
#
loop_
_entity_poly.entity_id
_entity_poly.type
_entity_poly.pdbx_seq_one_letter_code
_entity_poly.pdbx_strand_id
1 'polypeptide(L)'
;MNELAQHMVDTVKEWQLKIGVRKEKMDLFYPLESLKELLKLEKTATTEQLEQALTVFQEENRALFGTLHFWKEKDRYGIEIPEEGVIHIAETIPNPEFLEKFLQVIQNP
;
A
#
# COMPACT_ATOMS: atom_id res chain seq x y z
N MET A 1 -1.49 -7.72 10.00
CA MET A 1 -1.53 -6.57 9.09
C MET A 1 -3.00 -6.22 8.85
N ASN A 2 -3.37 -4.94 8.86
CA ASN A 2 -4.75 -4.53 8.54
C ASN A 2 -4.98 -4.59 7.01
N GLU A 3 -6.23 -4.39 6.56
CA GLU A 3 -6.61 -4.57 5.15
C GLU A 3 -5.92 -3.55 4.22
N LEU A 4 -5.80 -2.29 4.64
CA LEU A 4 -5.06 -1.28 3.89
C LEU A 4 -3.59 -1.67 3.72
N ALA A 5 -2.91 -2.06 4.80
CA ALA A 5 -1.50 -2.42 4.76
C ALA A 5 -1.27 -3.68 3.90
N GLN A 6 -2.16 -4.68 3.98
CA GLN A 6 -2.10 -5.86 3.13
C GLN A 6 -2.22 -5.46 1.65
N HIS A 7 -3.20 -4.61 1.32
CA HIS A 7 -3.37 -4.12 -0.04
C HIS A 7 -2.14 -3.34 -0.54
N MET A 8 -1.55 -2.49 0.31
CA MET A 8 -0.34 -1.74 -0.03
C MET A 8 0.84 -2.69 -0.32
N VAL A 9 1.07 -3.69 0.55
CA VAL A 9 2.11 -4.72 0.36
C VAL A 9 1.88 -5.51 -0.93
N ASP A 10 0.65 -5.96 -1.17
CA ASP A 10 0.32 -6.74 -2.37
C ASP A 10 0.57 -5.92 -3.64
N THR A 11 0.20 -4.63 -3.63
CA THR A 11 0.43 -3.73 -4.76
C THR A 11 1.93 -3.50 -5.01
N VAL A 12 2.70 -3.26 -3.95
CA VAL A 12 4.16 -3.11 -4.03
C VAL A 12 4.79 -4.40 -4.57
N LYS A 13 4.37 -5.57 -4.07
CA LYS A 13 4.88 -6.88 -4.52
C LYS A 13 4.56 -7.17 -5.96
N GLU A 14 3.35 -6.87 -6.40
CA GLU A 14 2.94 -7.01 -7.79
C GLU A 14 3.83 -6.16 -8.71
N TRP A 15 4.11 -4.92 -8.32
CA TRP A 15 5.02 -4.05 -9.07
C TRP A 15 6.45 -4.58 -9.08
N GLN A 16 6.99 -4.98 -7.92
CA GLN A 16 8.32 -5.57 -7.82
C GLN A 16 8.49 -6.79 -8.72
N LEU A 17 7.47 -7.64 -8.84
CA LEU A 17 7.50 -8.81 -9.72
C LEU A 17 7.39 -8.45 -11.21
N LYS A 18 6.64 -7.39 -11.56
CA LYS A 18 6.45 -6.95 -12.96
C LYS A 18 7.65 -6.20 -13.53
N ILE A 19 8.26 -5.30 -12.76
CA ILE A 19 9.27 -4.35 -13.26
C ILE A 19 10.59 -4.38 -12.48
N GLY A 20 10.74 -5.34 -11.56
CA GLY A 20 11.88 -5.44 -10.65
C GLY A 20 11.74 -4.53 -9.42
N VAL A 21 12.56 -4.80 -8.39
CA VAL A 21 12.65 -3.93 -7.20
C VAL A 21 13.37 -2.64 -7.59
N ARG A 22 12.67 -1.52 -7.52
CA ARG A 22 13.22 -0.18 -7.80
C ARG A 22 13.46 0.60 -6.53
N LYS A 23 14.51 1.41 -6.57
CA LYS A 23 14.92 2.33 -5.50
C LYS A 23 14.25 3.69 -5.71
N GLU A 24 12.93 3.68 -5.67
CA GLU A 24 12.09 4.85 -5.92
C GLU A 24 10.88 4.82 -4.99
N LYS A 25 10.36 6.00 -4.66
CA LYS A 25 9.09 6.14 -3.95
C LYS A 25 7.91 5.63 -4.79
N MET A 26 6.83 5.22 -4.14
CA MET A 26 5.65 4.68 -4.80
C MET A 26 4.37 5.35 -4.32
N ASP A 27 3.61 5.91 -5.25
CA ASP A 27 2.34 6.57 -4.97
C ASP A 27 1.17 5.62 -5.21
N LEU A 28 0.34 5.42 -4.18
CA LEU A 28 -0.87 4.62 -4.24
C LEU A 28 -2.09 5.54 -4.12
N PHE A 29 -3.06 5.36 -5.04
CA PHE A 29 -4.26 6.21 -5.10
C PHE A 29 -5.50 5.41 -4.74
N TYR A 30 -6.19 5.84 -3.69
CA TYR A 30 -7.42 5.21 -3.21
C TYR A 30 -8.61 6.16 -3.34
N PRO A 31 -9.76 5.71 -3.87
CA PRO A 31 -11.03 6.43 -3.68
C PRO A 31 -11.32 6.61 -2.18
N LEU A 32 -11.88 7.77 -1.80
CA LEU A 32 -12.19 8.08 -0.40
C LEU A 32 -13.00 6.97 0.30
N GLU A 33 -14.05 6.49 -0.36
CA GLU A 33 -14.95 5.49 0.20
C GLU A 33 -14.25 4.14 0.38
N SER A 34 -13.44 3.72 -0.58
CA SER A 34 -12.62 2.49 -0.47
C SER A 34 -11.61 2.60 0.67
N LEU A 35 -10.99 3.77 0.84
CA LEU A 35 -10.03 3.98 1.92
C LEU A 35 -10.68 3.89 3.30
N LYS A 36 -11.89 4.45 3.47
CA LYS A 36 -12.68 4.28 4.70
C LYS A 36 -12.98 2.81 4.98
N GLU A 37 -13.41 2.06 3.97
CA GLU A 37 -13.70 0.62 4.10
C GLU A 37 -12.44 -0.17 4.51
N LEU A 38 -11.29 0.08 3.86
CA LEU A 38 -10.01 -0.57 4.18
C LEU A 38 -9.50 -0.23 5.60
N LEU A 39 -9.84 0.96 6.11
CA LEU A 39 -9.55 1.39 7.48
C LEU A 39 -10.64 1.01 8.48
N LYS A 40 -11.69 0.30 8.05
CA LYS A 40 -12.84 -0.11 8.88
C LYS A 40 -13.56 1.06 9.54
N LEU A 41 -13.60 2.20 8.84
CA LEU A 41 -14.35 3.37 9.25
C LEU A 41 -15.80 3.29 8.78
N GLU A 42 -16.69 3.91 9.55
CA GLU A 42 -18.08 4.11 9.12
C GLU A 42 -18.14 4.94 7.83
N LYS A 43 -19.13 4.68 6.97
CA LYS A 43 -19.30 5.44 5.72
C LYS A 43 -19.50 6.94 5.97
N THR A 44 -20.15 7.27 7.08
CA THR A 44 -20.39 8.63 7.55
C THR A 44 -19.18 9.28 8.25
N ALA A 45 -18.03 8.59 8.32
CA ALA A 45 -16.84 9.13 8.95
C ALA A 45 -16.39 10.44 8.27
N THR A 46 -16.07 11.42 9.09
CA THR A 46 -15.58 12.73 8.63
C THR A 46 -14.14 12.63 8.11
N THR A 47 -13.71 13.64 7.37
CA THR A 47 -12.31 13.75 6.92
C THR A 47 -11.34 13.73 8.10
N GLU A 48 -11.68 14.37 9.21
CA GLU A 48 -10.85 14.39 10.44
C GLU A 48 -10.69 13.00 11.04
N GLN A 49 -11.77 12.20 11.08
CA GLN A 49 -11.70 10.81 11.56
C GLN A 49 -10.84 9.94 10.64
N LEU A 50 -10.91 10.16 9.33
CA LEU A 50 -10.04 9.50 8.38
C LEU A 50 -8.57 9.87 8.59
N GLU A 51 -8.25 11.15 8.75
CA GLU A 51 -6.87 11.61 8.99
C GLU A 51 -6.30 11.09 10.32
N GLN A 52 -7.13 11.01 11.36
CA GLN A 52 -6.76 10.35 12.62
C GLN A 52 -6.47 8.86 12.42
N ALA A 53 -7.32 8.16 11.68
CA ALA A 53 -7.11 6.75 11.36
C ALA A 53 -5.83 6.53 10.52
N LEU A 54 -5.54 7.41 9.57
CA LEU A 54 -4.29 7.37 8.78
C LEU A 54 -3.06 7.64 9.64
N THR A 55 -3.17 8.55 10.61
CA THR A 55 -2.09 8.82 11.57
C THR A 55 -1.79 7.58 12.43
N VAL A 56 -2.83 6.94 12.96
CA VAL A 56 -2.68 5.69 13.73
C VAL A 56 -2.12 4.58 12.84
N PHE A 57 -2.65 4.43 11.62
CA PHE A 57 -2.17 3.47 10.63
C PHE A 57 -0.67 3.64 10.34
N GLN A 58 -0.21 4.88 10.16
CA GLN A 58 1.20 5.16 9.94
C GLN A 58 2.04 4.69 11.11
N GLU A 59 1.69 5.05 12.35
CA GLU A 59 2.48 4.66 13.52
C GLU A 59 2.53 3.14 13.71
N GLU A 60 1.40 2.45 13.49
CA GLU A 60 1.33 0.98 13.57
C GLU A 60 2.19 0.27 12.51
N ASN A 61 2.29 0.85 11.31
CA ASN A 61 2.96 0.22 10.17
C ASN A 61 4.29 0.91 9.78
N ARG A 62 4.78 1.83 10.61
CA ARG A 62 6.01 2.61 10.37
C ARG A 62 7.24 1.74 10.19
N ALA A 63 7.30 0.62 10.92
CA ALA A 63 8.39 -0.35 10.80
C ALA A 63 8.44 -1.01 9.42
N LEU A 64 7.28 -1.15 8.75
CA LEU A 64 7.17 -1.81 7.45
C LEU A 64 7.30 -0.82 6.28
N PHE A 65 6.57 0.30 6.34
CA PHE A 65 6.50 1.26 5.23
C PHE A 65 7.42 2.47 5.37
N GLY A 66 8.00 2.71 6.55
CA GLY A 66 8.68 3.96 6.84
C GLY A 66 7.70 5.12 7.10
N THR A 67 8.11 6.35 6.79
CA THR A 67 7.28 7.54 7.00
C THR A 67 6.42 7.80 5.77
N LEU A 68 5.13 7.47 5.87
CA LEU A 68 4.18 7.66 4.78
C LEU A 68 3.84 9.15 4.61
N HIS A 69 3.56 9.54 3.37
CA HIS A 69 2.99 10.86 3.09
C HIS A 69 1.57 10.71 2.52
N PHE A 70 0.62 11.42 3.13
CA PHE A 70 -0.79 11.39 2.73
C PHE A 70 -1.18 12.75 2.14
N TRP A 71 -1.86 12.74 0.99
CA TRP A 71 -2.47 13.94 0.42
C TRP A 71 -3.82 13.62 -0.19
N LYS A 72 -4.67 14.64 -0.29
CA LYS A 72 -5.96 14.54 -0.95
C LYS A 72 -5.89 15.17 -2.33
N GLU A 73 -6.35 14.43 -3.33
CA GLU A 73 -6.52 14.91 -4.70
C GLU A 73 -7.96 14.67 -5.15
N LYS A 74 -8.78 15.72 -5.13
CA LYS A 74 -10.22 15.67 -5.45
C LYS A 74 -10.95 14.60 -4.62
N ASP A 75 -11.29 13.48 -5.24
CA ASP A 75 -12.10 12.38 -4.71
C ASP A 75 -11.23 11.19 -4.26
N ARG A 76 -9.90 11.33 -4.36
CA ARG A 76 -8.91 10.31 -4.07
C ARG A 76 -7.94 10.78 -2.99
N TYR A 77 -7.40 9.82 -2.26
CA TYR A 77 -6.29 10.00 -1.36
C TYR A 77 -5.06 9.32 -1.95
N GLY A 78 -3.97 10.08 -2.05
CA GLY A 78 -2.66 9.57 -2.34
C GLY A 78 -1.94 9.16 -1.06
N ILE A 79 -1.28 8.01 -1.12
CA ILE A 79 -0.39 7.48 -0.09
C ILE A 79 0.95 7.22 -0.76
N GLU A 80 1.96 7.99 -0.40
CA GLU A 80 3.33 7.83 -0.89
C GLU A 80 4.09 6.97 0.11
N ILE A 81 4.59 5.85 -0.40
CA ILE A 81 5.53 4.97 0.29
C ILE A 81 6.93 5.46 -0.08
N PRO A 82 7.77 5.82 0.90
CA PRO A 82 9.12 6.25 0.62
C PRO A 82 9.98 5.09 0.10
N GLU A 83 11.11 5.42 -0.55
CA GLU A 83 12.01 4.43 -1.16
C GLU A 83 12.42 3.33 -0.16
N GLU A 84 12.75 3.70 1.08
CA GLU A 84 13.13 2.73 2.10
C GLU A 84 12.03 1.73 2.41
N GLY A 85 10.76 2.15 2.39
CA GLY A 85 9.62 1.27 2.61
C GLY A 85 9.43 0.28 1.47
N VAL A 86 9.58 0.75 0.22
CA VAL A 86 9.49 -0.11 -0.97
C VAL A 86 10.60 -1.19 -0.94
N ILE A 87 11.83 -0.81 -0.64
CA ILE A 87 12.95 -1.75 -0.52
C ILE A 87 12.73 -2.71 0.65
N HIS A 88 12.29 -2.20 1.81
CA HIS A 88 12.09 -3.03 2.99
C HIS A 88 11.04 -4.12 2.78
N ILE A 89 9.94 -3.82 2.07
CA ILE A 89 8.93 -4.82 1.68
C ILE A 89 9.53 -5.89 0.77
N ALA A 90 10.45 -5.52 -0.13
CA ALA A 90 11.14 -6.48 -0.99
C ALA A 90 11.94 -7.51 -0.16
N GLU A 91 12.62 -7.03 0.88
CA GLU A 91 13.53 -7.81 1.71
C GLU A 91 12.83 -8.63 2.81
N THR A 92 11.72 -8.12 3.35
CA THR A 92 11.08 -8.71 4.54
C THR A 92 9.86 -9.57 4.22
N ILE A 93 9.11 -9.25 3.17
CA ILE A 93 7.93 -9.99 2.80
C ILE A 93 8.29 -10.93 1.66
N PRO A 94 8.08 -12.25 1.77
CA PRO A 94 8.30 -13.16 0.66
C PRO A 94 7.29 -12.89 -0.45
N ASN A 95 7.67 -13.18 -1.69
CA ASN A 95 6.73 -13.05 -2.80
C ASN A 95 5.57 -14.05 -2.64
N PRO A 96 4.34 -13.67 -3.01
CA PRO A 96 3.22 -14.60 -2.96
C PRO A 96 3.45 -15.75 -3.95
N GLU A 97 3.51 -16.99 -3.47
CA GLU A 97 3.76 -18.17 -4.32
C GLU A 97 2.79 -18.25 -5.51
N PHE A 98 1.53 -17.89 -5.29
CA PHE A 98 0.52 -17.88 -6.34
C PHE A 98 0.88 -16.88 -7.45
N LEU A 99 1.30 -15.68 -7.08
CA LEU A 99 1.61 -14.61 -8.03
C LEU A 99 2.87 -14.95 -8.82
N GLU A 100 3.90 -15.51 -8.17
CA GLU A 100 5.09 -16.01 -8.87
C GLU A 100 4.75 -17.10 -9.90
N LYS A 101 3.97 -18.11 -9.49
CA LYS A 101 3.55 -19.21 -10.38
C LYS A 101 2.70 -18.69 -11.54
N PHE A 102 1.77 -17.76 -11.28
CA PHE A 102 0.93 -17.16 -12.30
C PHE A 102 1.75 -16.36 -13.32
N LEU A 103 2.69 -15.53 -12.85
CA LEU A 103 3.56 -14.73 -13.73
C LEU A 103 4.45 -15.63 -14.61
N GLN A 104 4.97 -16.73 -14.07
CA GLN A 104 5.76 -17.70 -14.86
C GLN A 104 4.94 -18.32 -16.00
N VAL A 105 3.66 -18.64 -15.78
CA VAL A 105 2.78 -19.21 -16.81
C VAL A 105 2.48 -18.20 -17.91
N ILE A 106 2.21 -16.93 -17.58
CA ILE A 106 1.88 -15.93 -18.61
C ILE A 106 3.10 -15.41 -19.37
N GLN A 107 4.31 -15.48 -18.79
CA GLN A 107 5.56 -15.01 -19.41
C GLN A 107 6.21 -16.07 -20.31
N ASN A 108 5.86 -17.34 -20.16
CA ASN A 108 6.25 -18.44 -21.05
C ASN A 108 5.01 -19.04 -21.73
N PRO A 109 4.47 -18.41 -22.79
CA PRO A 109 3.34 -18.94 -23.55
C PRO A 109 3.67 -20.20 -24.35
#